data_AF-A0A970BTW9-F1
#
_entry.id   AF-A0A970BTW9-F1
#
_cell.length_a   1.000
_cell.length_b   1.000
_cell.length_c   1.000
_cell.angle_alpha   90.00
_cell.angle_beta   90.00
_cell.angle_gamma   90.00
#
_symmetry.space_group_name_H-M   'P 1'
#
loop_
_entity.id
_entity.type
_entity.pdbx_description
1 polymer ?
#
loop_
_entity_poly.entity_id
_entity_poly.type
_entity_poly.pdbx_seq_one_letter_code
_entity_poly.pdbx_strand_id
1 'polypeptide(L)'
;AYLIYYRLVREVGATRTALTTYVVPLFGVFWGWAILGERLSWHAFAALGMILAGLLLVNGIPGAAGRAASRRLAAVAARDPQP
;
A
#
# COMPACT_ATOMS: atom_id res chain seq x y z
N ALA A 1 -21.55 -2.61 8.12
CA ALA A 1 -20.21 -2.18 7.67
C ALA A 1 -19.68 -3.00 6.47
N TYR A 2 -19.64 -4.33 6.54
CA TYR A 2 -19.09 -5.19 5.47
C TYR A 2 -19.73 -5.05 4.08
N LEU A 3 -21.03 -4.79 3.98
CA LEU A 3 -21.70 -4.62 2.67
C LEU A 3 -21.19 -3.40 1.88
N ILE A 4 -20.84 -2.32 2.57
CA ILE A 4 -20.26 -1.11 1.96
C ILE A 4 -18.83 -1.40 1.52
N TYR A 5 -18.06 -2.13 2.33
CA TYR A 5 -16.70 -2.57 2.03
C TYR A 5 -16.64 -3.41 0.74
N TYR A 6 -17.54 -4.40 0.58
CA TYR A 6 -17.58 -5.23 -0.61
C TYR A 6 -18.05 -4.48 -1.87
N ARG A 7 -18.92 -3.47 -1.73
CA ARG A 7 -19.31 -2.59 -2.84
C ARG A 7 -18.14 -1.72 -3.30
N LEU A 8 -17.39 -1.12 -2.37
CA LEU A 8 -16.20 -0.32 -2.66
C LEU A 8 -15.08 -1.13 -3.35
N VAL A 9 -14.86 -2.38 -2.92
CA VAL A 9 -13.88 -3.29 -3.55
C VAL A 9 -14.22 -3.54 -5.03
N ARG A 10 -15.51 -3.58 -5.39
CA ARG A 10 -15.97 -3.79 -6.77
C ARG A 10 -15.91 -2.53 -7.64
N GLU A 11 -16.10 -1.34 -7.09
CA GLU A 11 -16.17 -0.08 -7.85
C GLU A 11 -14.84 0.69 -7.93
N VAL A 12 -14.03 0.66 -6.87
CA VAL A 12 -12.78 1.45 -6.77
C VAL A 12 -11.54 0.57 -6.98
N GLY A 13 -11.73 -0.75 -6.97
CA GLY A 13 -10.67 -1.75 -7.00
C GLY A 13 -10.04 -1.96 -5.63
N ALA A 14 -9.72 -3.23 -5.32
CA ALA A 14 -9.16 -3.70 -4.05
C ALA A 14 -7.97 -2.86 -3.51
N THR A 15 -7.25 -2.18 -4.40
CA THR A 15 -6.05 -1.39 -4.10
C THR A 15 -6.30 -0.17 -3.20
N ARG A 16 -7.43 0.55 -3.34
CA ARG A 16 -7.69 1.74 -2.50
C ARG A 16 -8.22 1.36 -1.11
N THR A 17 -8.95 0.27 -1.00
CA THR A 17 -9.48 -0.24 0.28
C THR A 17 -8.37 -0.76 1.18
N ALA A 18 -7.34 -1.40 0.61
CA ALA A 18 -6.21 -1.95 1.35
C ALA A 18 -5.32 -0.88 2.02
N LEU A 19 -5.26 0.33 1.46
CA LEU A 19 -4.50 1.45 2.04
C LEU A 19 -4.95 1.74 3.48
N THR A 20 -6.24 1.62 3.77
CA THR A 20 -6.80 1.83 5.11
C THR A 20 -6.21 0.90 6.15
N THR A 21 -5.99 -0.36 5.80
CA THR A 21 -5.40 -1.36 6.70
C THR A 21 -3.90 -1.11 6.90
N TYR A 22 -3.22 -0.51 5.92
CA TYR A 22 -1.78 -0.24 5.98
C TYR A 22 -1.41 0.94 6.88
N VAL A 23 -2.35 1.81 7.23
CA VAL A 23 -2.09 2.92 8.17
C VAL A 23 -2.19 2.49 9.63
N VAL A 24 -2.85 1.36 9.91
CA VAL A 24 -3.05 0.84 11.29
C VAL A 24 -1.73 0.68 12.06
N PRO A 25 -0.63 0.12 11.52
CA PRO A 25 0.64 0.00 12.24
C PRO A 25 1.25 1.35 12.61
N LEU A 26 1.15 2.35 11.73
CA LEU A 26 1.65 3.71 12.01
C LEU A 26 0.89 4.35 13.15
N PHE A 27 -0.45 4.24 13.14
CA PHE A 27 -1.27 4.74 14.24
C PHE A 27 -0.99 4.01 15.56
N GLY A 28 -0.73 2.70 15.53
CA GLY A 28 -0.33 1.94 16.72
C GLY A 28 0.95 2.47 17.35
N VAL A 29 1.99 2.71 16.54
CA VAL A 29 3.27 3.27 17.03
C VAL A 29 3.10 4.72 17.50
N PHE A 30 2.37 5.54 16.74
CA PHE A 30 2.14 6.95 17.07
C PHE A 30 1.41 7.10 18.40
N TRP A 31 0.33 6.33 18.62
CA TRP A 31 -0.43 6.40 19.86
C TRP A 31 0.28 5.73 21.03
N GLY A 32 1.05 4.66 20.81
CA GLY A 32 1.92 4.07 21.85
C GLY A 32 2.96 5.07 22.35
N TRP A 33 3.55 5.85 21.46
CA TRP A 33 4.44 6.95 21.85
C TRP A 33 3.69 8.10 22.55
N ALA A 34 2.60 8.60 21.94
CA ALA A 34 1.95 9.84 22.35
C ALA A 34 1.09 9.71 23.62
N ILE A 35 0.40 8.58 23.81
CA ILE A 35 -0.48 8.35 24.98
C ILE A 35 0.27 7.58 26.07
N LEU A 36 1.02 6.54 25.70
CA LEU A 36 1.68 5.66 26.67
C LEU A 36 3.01 6.23 27.18
N GLY A 37 3.58 7.23 26.48
CA GLY A 37 4.84 7.87 26.85
C GLY A 37 6.06 6.95 26.68
N GLU A 38 5.92 5.86 25.91
CA GLU A 38 7.02 4.93 25.68
C GLU A 38 8.16 5.63 24.94
N ARG A 39 9.38 5.54 25.49
CA ARG A 39 10.58 5.97 24.76
C ARG A 39 10.74 5.07 23.56
N LEU A 40 10.49 5.60 22.36
CA LEU A 40 10.73 4.89 21.10
C LEU A 40 12.21 4.50 21.03
N SER A 41 12.49 3.25 21.38
CA SER A 41 13.83 2.68 21.25
C SER A 41 14.06 2.24 19.81
N TRP A 42 15.32 1.97 19.46
CA TRP A 42 15.67 1.45 18.15
C TRP A 42 14.87 0.19 17.74
N HIS A 43 14.44 -0.60 18.71
CA HIS A 43 13.60 -1.79 18.50
C HIS A 43 12.21 -1.45 17.92
N ALA A 44 11.62 -0.33 18.30
CA ALA A 44 10.31 0.08 17.78
C ALA A 44 10.39 0.43 16.29
N PHE A 45 11.47 1.10 15.88
CA PHE A 45 11.74 1.36 14.46
C PHE A 45 12.04 0.09 13.69
N ALA A 46 12.80 -0.85 14.27
CA ALA A 46 13.06 -2.16 13.66
C ALA A 46 11.76 -2.96 13.46
N ALA A 47 10.87 -2.98 14.46
CA ALA A 47 9.57 -3.64 14.38
C ALA A 47 8.66 -2.99 13.32
N LEU A 48 8.58 -1.65 13.28
CA LEU A 48 7.83 -0.93 12.25
C LEU A 48 8.37 -1.24 10.86
N GLY A 49 9.70 -1.26 10.69
CA GLY A 49 10.35 -1.64 9.45
C GLY A 49 10.01 -3.06 9.01
N MET A 50 10.02 -4.02 9.94
CA MET A 50 9.66 -5.43 9.69
C MET A 50 8.21 -5.56 9.21
N ILE A 51 7.28 -4.85 9.85
CA ILE A 51 5.86 -4.84 9.47
C ILE A 51 5.69 -4.28 8.06
N LEU A 52 6.29 -3.13 7.78
CA LEU A 52 6.23 -2.49 6.46
C LEU A 52 6.86 -3.37 5.38
N ALA A 53 7.97 -4.04 5.67
CA ALA A 53 8.62 -4.98 4.76
C ALA A 53 7.72 -6.17 4.44
N GLY A 54 7.09 -6.79 5.44
CA GLY A 54 6.13 -7.87 5.23
C GLY A 54 4.92 -7.42 4.41
N LEU A 55 4.44 -6.20 4.65
CA LEU A 55 3.33 -5.60 3.90
C LEU A 55 3.69 -5.40 2.42
N LEU A 56 4.88 -4.88 2.14
CA LEU A 56 5.43 -4.71 0.79
C LEU A 56 5.63 -6.06 0.09
N LEU A 57 6.06 -7.08 0.83
CA LEU A 57 6.30 -8.42 0.28
C LEU A 57 4.99 -9.10 -0.14
N VAL A 58 3.95 -8.97 0.68
CA VAL A 58 2.63 -9.57 0.41
C VAL A 58 1.85 -8.79 -0.66
N ASN A 59 1.94 -7.46 -0.67
CA ASN A 59 1.08 -6.61 -1.50
C ASN A 59 1.78 -6.02 -2.74
N GLY A 60 3.10 -6.16 -2.84
CA GLY A 60 3.91 -5.56 -3.89
C GLY A 60 4.05 -4.04 -3.73
N ILE A 61 4.99 -3.43 -4.47
CA ILE A 61 5.21 -1.97 -4.44
C ILE A 61 4.03 -1.25 -5.08
N PRO A 62 3.28 -0.41 -4.35
CA PRO A 62 2.17 0.36 -4.90
C PRO A 62 2.67 1.24 -6.05
N GLY A 63 2.12 1.00 -7.26
CA GLY A 63 2.47 1.76 -8.47
C GLY A 63 3.47 1.10 -9.43
N ALA A 64 4.11 -0.03 -9.07
CA ALA A 64 4.91 -0.79 -10.02
C ALA A 64 4.03 -1.39 -11.14
N ALA A 65 2.84 -1.89 -10.79
CA ALA A 65 1.87 -2.44 -11.75
C ALA A 65 1.34 -1.38 -12.73
N GLY A 66 1.08 -0.16 -12.27
CA GLY A 66 0.63 0.95 -13.12
C GLY A 66 1.71 1.41 -14.10
N ARG A 67 2.96 1.55 -13.64
CA ARG A 67 4.10 1.91 -14.49
C ARG A 67 4.42 0.83 -15.53
N ALA A 68 4.27 -0.45 -15.17
CA ALA A 68 4.48 -1.56 -16.08
C ALA A 68 3.40 -1.63 -17.18
N ALA A 69 2.14 -1.36 -16.84
CA ALA A 69 1.04 -1.29 -17.79
C ALA A 69 1.20 -0.10 -18.77
N SER A 70 1.54 1.09 -18.27
CA SER A 70 1.79 2.27 -19.12
C SER A 70 2.97 2.08 -20.07
N ARG A 71 4.05 1.42 -19.62
CA ARG A 71 5.19 1.08 -20.49
C ARG A 71 4.83 0.08 -21.59
N ARG A 72 3.98 -0.90 -21.29
CA ARG A 72 3.49 -1.87 -22.29
C ARG A 72 2.60 -1.21 -23.34
N LEU A 73 1.70 -0.31 -22.92
CA LEU A 73 0.86 0.44 -23.84
C LEU A 73 1.67 1.39 -24.73
N ALA A 74 2.66 2.09 -24.16
CA ALA A 74 3.58 2.92 -24.93
C ALA A 74 4.42 2.09 -25.93
N ALA A 75 4.86 0.88 -25.54
CA ALA A 75 5.60 -0.02 -26.42
C ALA A 75 4.73 -0.66 -27.52
N VAL A 76 3.44 -0.88 -27.28
CA VAL A 76 2.47 -1.34 -28.30
C VAL A 76 2.13 -0.21 -29.26
N ALA A 77 1.88 1.00 -28.77
CA ALA A 77 1.65 2.17 -29.62
C ALA A 77 2.87 2.52 -30.48
N ALA A 78 4.09 2.30 -29.98
CA ALA A 78 5.32 2.46 -30.76
C ALA A 78 5.58 1.32 -31.77
N ARG A 79 4.87 0.19 -31.65
CA ARG A 79 4.98 -0.95 -32.57
C ARG A 79 4.08 -0.85 -33.81
N ASP A 80 3.04 -0.02 -33.76
CA ASP A 80 2.20 0.31 -34.93
C ASP A 80 2.51 1.72 -35.42
N PRO A 81 3.55 1.92 -36.26
CA PRO A 81 3.68 3.13 -37.04
C PRO A 81 2.56 3.11 -38.10
N GLN A 82 1.49 3.86 -37.83
CA GLN A 82 0.43 4.16 -38.80
C GLN A 82 1.05 4.75 -40.08
N PRO A 83 0.88 4.13 -41.26
CA PRO A 83 1.12 4.77 -42.55
C PRO A 83 -0.06 5.68 -42.97
#